data_AF-A0A1T1JCV1-F1
#
_entry.id   AF-A0A1T1JCV1-F1
#
_cell.length_a   1.000
_cell.length_b   1.000
_cell.length_c   1.000
_cell.angle_alpha   90.00
_cell.angle_beta   90.00
_cell.angle_gamma   90.00
#
_symmetry.space_group_name_H-M   'P 1'
#
loop_
_entity.id
_entity.type
_entity.pdbx_description
1 polymer ?
#
loop_
_entity_poly.entity_id
_entity_poly.type
_entity_poly.pdbx_seq_one_letter_code
_entity_poly.pdbx_strand_id
1 'polypeptide(L)'
;MANWLVTVNYDEFDLEKAFDALPKIYWKNSATTEGKGLQINDIVYVYVTQPISKVMYQFKVIGHADPSEYPLAQKVFWKDRTQLNSIKGYAVFEKLKKVDKATLSFDYFVQNKLIPDAPIQGRRTDRDKDSNDPIRIFLAHILNEFNNEIIATDYPDEADTENKSFPEGAKQTVQVNRYERNPEARAKCLEIHGTRCEICKMSFAETYGTFAKDFIHVHHITPLHQISESYEVNPETDLMPVCPNCHAMLHRQENGIPMTVERLKLLYEVSKSSK
;
A
#
# COMPACT_ATOMS: atom_id res chain seq x y z
N MET A 1 3.10 -1.33 -20.34
CA MET A 1 2.92 -1.69 -18.92
C MET A 1 1.43 -1.76 -18.66
N ALA A 2 0.93 -2.89 -18.19
CA ALA A 2 -0.47 -3.10 -17.84
C ALA A 2 -0.58 -3.61 -16.39
N ASN A 3 -1.76 -3.44 -15.81
CA ASN A 3 -2.11 -4.05 -14.54
C ASN A 3 -2.79 -5.40 -14.79
N TRP A 4 -2.45 -6.38 -13.98
CA TRP A 4 -3.03 -7.72 -14.02
C TRP A 4 -3.56 -8.10 -12.65
N LEU A 5 -4.68 -8.82 -12.63
CA LEU A 5 -5.11 -9.60 -11.49
C LEU A 5 -5.00 -11.08 -11.83
N VAL A 6 -4.32 -11.82 -10.97
CA VAL A 6 -4.26 -13.29 -11.03
C VAL A 6 -4.79 -13.87 -9.71
N THR A 7 -5.16 -15.14 -9.74
CA THR A 7 -5.75 -15.84 -8.60
C THR A 7 -4.82 -16.96 -8.14
N VAL A 8 -4.75 -17.16 -6.83
CA VAL A 8 -4.09 -18.32 -6.21
C VAL A 8 -5.05 -19.03 -5.28
N ASN A 9 -5.09 -20.34 -5.42
CA ASN A 9 -5.82 -21.17 -4.48
C ASN A 9 -5.00 -21.27 -3.18
N TYR A 10 -5.58 -20.82 -2.07
CA TYR A 10 -4.98 -20.91 -0.73
C TYR A 10 -4.50 -22.32 -0.40
N ASP A 11 -5.23 -23.34 -0.87
CA ASP A 11 -4.92 -24.73 -0.61
C ASP A 11 -3.92 -25.36 -1.58
N GLU A 12 -3.53 -24.70 -2.66
CA GLU A 12 -2.59 -25.28 -3.64
C GLU A 12 -1.16 -24.77 -3.43
N PHE A 13 -1.03 -23.47 -3.16
CA PHE A 13 0.27 -22.81 -3.06
C PHE A 13 0.28 -21.81 -1.89
N ASP A 14 1.19 -22.04 -0.94
CA ASP A 14 1.41 -21.18 0.23
C ASP A 14 2.13 -19.89 -0.19
N LEU A 15 1.36 -18.96 -0.77
CA LEU A 15 1.88 -17.71 -1.28
C LEU A 15 2.46 -16.82 -0.18
N GLU A 16 1.90 -16.87 1.03
CA GLU A 16 2.39 -16.06 2.15
C GLU A 16 3.83 -16.43 2.49
N LYS A 17 4.10 -17.72 2.77
CA LYS A 17 5.47 -18.15 3.07
C LYS A 17 6.40 -17.99 1.88
N ALA A 18 5.92 -18.20 0.65
CA ALA A 18 6.72 -18.00 -0.56
C ALA A 18 7.11 -16.53 -0.72
N PHE A 19 6.20 -15.59 -0.46
CA PHE A 19 6.45 -14.15 -0.50
C PHE A 19 7.50 -13.74 0.53
N ASP A 20 7.44 -14.28 1.75
CA ASP A 20 8.41 -13.93 2.79
C ASP A 20 9.79 -14.54 2.51
N ALA A 21 9.83 -15.79 2.07
CA ALA A 21 11.07 -16.55 1.95
C ALA A 21 11.85 -16.34 0.63
N LEU A 22 11.19 -15.98 -0.47
CA LEU A 22 11.82 -15.94 -1.78
C LEU A 22 11.96 -14.51 -2.31
N PRO A 23 13.08 -14.15 -2.95
CA PRO A 23 13.22 -12.84 -3.58
C PRO A 23 12.37 -12.72 -4.86
N LYS A 24 12.09 -13.85 -5.52
CA LYS A 24 11.35 -13.92 -6.78
C LYS A 24 10.37 -15.09 -6.75
N ILE A 25 9.25 -14.95 -7.45
CA ILE A 25 8.23 -15.99 -7.58
C ILE A 25 8.04 -16.35 -9.05
N TYR A 26 8.12 -17.64 -9.36
CA TYR A 26 7.85 -18.17 -10.70
C TYR A 26 6.36 -18.49 -10.79
N TRP A 27 5.66 -17.72 -11.62
CA TRP A 27 4.21 -17.80 -11.76
C TRP A 27 3.82 -18.44 -13.08
N LYS A 28 2.79 -19.30 -13.07
CA LYS A 28 2.32 -19.97 -14.28
C LYS A 28 1.97 -18.95 -15.36
N ASN A 29 2.58 -19.09 -16.54
CA ASN A 29 2.27 -18.25 -17.69
C ASN A 29 1.72 -19.14 -18.82
N SER A 30 0.42 -19.05 -19.07
CA SER A 30 -0.29 -19.89 -20.04
C SER A 30 -0.48 -19.24 -21.41
N ALA A 31 0.04 -18.03 -21.65
CA ALA A 31 -0.12 -17.39 -22.96
C ALA A 31 0.77 -18.06 -24.01
N THR A 32 0.14 -18.75 -24.95
CA THR A 32 0.77 -19.39 -26.12
C THR A 32 0.87 -18.46 -27.33
N THR A 33 0.45 -17.19 -27.21
CA THR A 33 0.45 -16.20 -28.29
C THR A 33 1.26 -14.98 -27.91
N GLU A 34 2.19 -14.60 -28.79
CA GLU A 34 2.99 -13.38 -28.68
C GLU A 34 2.06 -12.17 -28.45
N GLY A 35 2.31 -11.43 -27.36
CA GLY A 35 1.62 -10.18 -27.05
C GLY A 35 0.48 -10.24 -26.03
N LYS A 36 -0.18 -11.40 -25.80
CA LYS A 36 -1.39 -11.47 -24.93
C LYS A 36 -1.15 -12.06 -23.53
N GLY A 37 0.10 -12.34 -23.17
CA GLY A 37 0.50 -12.80 -21.84
C GLY A 37 1.00 -11.70 -20.92
N LEU A 38 1.46 -12.11 -19.73
CA LEU A 38 2.23 -11.26 -18.82
C LEU A 38 3.51 -10.81 -19.54
N GLN A 39 3.75 -9.51 -19.62
CA GLN A 39 4.93 -8.91 -20.26
C GLN A 39 5.86 -8.32 -19.21
N ILE A 40 7.15 -8.21 -19.55
CA ILE A 40 8.14 -7.55 -18.69
C ILE A 40 7.66 -6.12 -18.37
N ASN A 41 7.85 -5.71 -17.12
CA ASN A 41 7.38 -4.48 -16.49
C ASN A 41 5.88 -4.38 -16.19
N ASP A 42 5.05 -5.38 -16.49
CA ASP A 42 3.67 -5.39 -16.00
C ASP A 42 3.60 -5.48 -14.47
N ILE A 43 2.54 -4.89 -13.90
CA ILE A 43 2.23 -4.99 -12.47
C ILE A 43 1.17 -6.07 -12.27
N VAL A 44 1.40 -6.95 -11.31
CA VAL A 44 0.53 -8.10 -11.04
C VAL A 44 0.05 -8.05 -9.59
N TYR A 45 -1.26 -8.01 -9.42
CA TYR A 45 -1.94 -8.19 -8.16
C TYR A 45 -2.40 -9.63 -8.02
N VAL A 46 -2.32 -10.19 -6.82
CA VAL A 46 -2.75 -11.56 -6.53
C VAL A 46 -3.92 -11.57 -5.57
N TYR A 47 -5.04 -12.11 -6.05
CA TYR A 47 -6.18 -12.50 -5.25
C TYR A 47 -5.97 -13.90 -4.67
N VAL A 48 -5.96 -14.00 -3.35
CA VAL A 48 -5.97 -15.27 -2.62
C VAL A 48 -7.43 -15.69 -2.45
N THR A 49 -7.76 -16.90 -2.88
CA THR A 49 -9.12 -17.44 -2.72
C THR A 49 -9.46 -17.70 -1.25
N GLN A 50 -10.63 -18.28 -1.00
CA GLN A 50 -11.03 -18.72 0.34
C GLN A 50 -9.94 -19.57 1.01
N PRO A 51 -9.76 -19.44 2.34
CA PRO A 51 -10.59 -18.65 3.26
C PRO A 51 -10.25 -17.14 3.29
N ILE A 52 -9.19 -16.72 2.62
CA ILE A 52 -8.70 -15.33 2.68
C ILE A 52 -9.57 -14.37 1.87
N SER A 53 -9.92 -14.75 0.63
CA SER A 53 -10.83 -14.00 -0.26
C SER A 53 -10.47 -12.52 -0.43
N LYS A 54 -9.19 -12.21 -0.61
CA LYS A 54 -8.66 -10.83 -0.71
C LYS A 54 -7.56 -10.71 -1.74
N VAL A 55 -7.41 -9.51 -2.31
CA VAL A 55 -6.20 -9.13 -3.04
C VAL A 55 -5.17 -8.60 -2.04
N MET A 56 -4.00 -9.23 -1.97
CA MET A 56 -3.02 -8.93 -0.91
C MET A 56 -1.61 -8.63 -1.40
N TYR A 57 -1.23 -9.13 -2.58
CA TYR A 57 0.15 -9.08 -3.03
C TYR A 57 0.27 -8.33 -4.35
N GLN A 58 1.34 -7.54 -4.49
CA GLN A 58 1.72 -6.83 -5.69
C GLN A 58 3.14 -7.24 -6.11
N PHE A 59 3.30 -7.49 -7.40
CA PHE A 59 4.54 -7.90 -8.02
C PHE A 59 4.80 -7.13 -9.31
N LYS A 60 6.05 -7.17 -9.76
CA LYS A 60 6.46 -6.74 -11.09
C LYS A 60 6.94 -7.93 -11.90
N VAL A 61 6.55 -8.02 -13.16
CA VAL A 61 7.11 -9.03 -14.07
C VAL A 61 8.50 -8.57 -14.53
N ILE A 62 9.52 -9.38 -14.28
CA ILE A 62 10.92 -9.05 -14.64
C ILE A 62 11.50 -9.95 -15.73
N GLY A 63 10.80 -11.03 -16.08
CA GLY A 63 11.26 -11.95 -17.11
C GLY A 63 10.34 -13.15 -17.27
N HIS A 64 10.80 -14.10 -18.09
CA HIS A 64 10.14 -15.37 -18.34
C HIS A 64 11.16 -16.49 -18.18
N ALA A 65 10.68 -17.68 -17.87
CA ALA A 65 11.52 -18.85 -17.65
C ALA A 65 10.83 -20.12 -18.16
N ASP A 66 11.64 -21.05 -18.63
CA ASP A 66 11.21 -22.36 -19.09
C ASP A 66 10.89 -23.30 -17.94
N PRO A 67 10.15 -24.40 -18.18
CA PRO A 67 9.80 -25.36 -17.14
C PRO A 67 10.98 -25.94 -16.35
N SER A 68 12.14 -26.11 -17.00
CA SER A 68 13.37 -26.61 -16.39
C SER A 68 13.99 -25.66 -15.37
N GLU A 69 13.67 -24.36 -15.45
CA GLU A 69 14.26 -23.31 -14.61
C GLU A 69 13.48 -23.10 -13.30
N TYR A 70 12.42 -23.87 -13.06
CA TYR A 70 11.60 -23.69 -11.85
C TYR A 70 12.40 -23.96 -10.56
N PRO A 71 12.51 -22.98 -9.64
CA PRO A 71 13.40 -23.10 -8.48
C PRO A 71 12.98 -24.23 -7.53
N LEU A 72 13.95 -25.06 -7.14
CA LEU A 72 13.74 -26.09 -6.12
C LEU A 72 13.25 -25.48 -4.79
N ALA A 73 13.79 -24.31 -4.44
CA ALA A 73 13.39 -23.56 -3.25
C ALA A 73 11.90 -23.16 -3.25
N GLN A 74 11.28 -22.96 -4.43
CA GLN A 74 9.86 -22.63 -4.51
C GLN A 74 8.95 -23.86 -4.48
N LYS A 75 9.45 -25.04 -4.89
CA LYS A 75 8.68 -26.30 -4.89
C LYS A 75 8.17 -26.70 -3.52
N VAL A 76 8.80 -26.21 -2.43
CA VAL A 76 8.40 -26.53 -1.06
C VAL A 76 7.09 -25.88 -0.64
N PHE A 77 6.64 -24.82 -1.33
CA PHE A 77 5.41 -24.08 -1.02
C PHE A 77 4.17 -24.63 -1.74
N TRP A 78 4.34 -25.60 -2.64
CA TRP A 78 3.22 -26.32 -3.24
C TRP A 78 2.76 -27.45 -2.32
N LYS A 79 1.44 -27.53 -2.08
CA LYS A 79 0.86 -28.71 -1.40
C LYS A 79 0.92 -29.95 -2.29
N ASP A 80 0.65 -29.77 -3.59
CA ASP A 80 0.77 -30.81 -4.61
C ASP A 80 1.68 -30.35 -5.75
N ARG A 81 2.87 -30.96 -5.85
CA ARG A 81 3.88 -30.62 -6.85
C ARG A 81 3.55 -31.15 -8.25
N THR A 82 2.62 -32.10 -8.38
CA THR A 82 2.25 -32.66 -9.68
C THR A 82 1.61 -31.61 -10.60
N GLN A 83 1.03 -30.55 -10.02
CA GLN A 83 0.46 -29.41 -10.74
C GLN A 83 1.50 -28.70 -11.63
N LEU A 84 2.78 -28.71 -11.24
CA LEU A 84 3.88 -28.12 -12.02
C LEU A 84 4.09 -28.82 -13.37
N ASN A 85 3.76 -30.11 -13.48
CA ASN A 85 3.98 -30.91 -14.69
C ASN A 85 3.14 -30.41 -15.89
N SER A 86 2.04 -29.70 -15.61
CA SER A 86 1.12 -29.17 -16.62
C SER A 86 1.52 -27.77 -17.14
N ILE A 87 2.50 -27.13 -16.51
CA ILE A 87 2.87 -25.74 -16.79
C ILE A 87 3.94 -25.69 -17.87
N LYS A 88 3.66 -24.93 -18.94
CA LYS A 88 4.53 -24.83 -20.13
C LYS A 88 5.55 -23.70 -20.07
N GLY A 89 5.44 -22.81 -19.09
CA GLY A 89 6.36 -21.68 -18.92
C GLY A 89 5.94 -20.80 -17.74
N TYR A 90 6.88 -19.98 -17.29
CA TYR A 90 6.72 -19.13 -16.12
C TYR A 90 6.97 -17.66 -16.47
N ALA A 91 6.21 -16.78 -15.83
CA ALA A 91 6.59 -15.39 -15.66
C ALA A 91 7.33 -15.26 -14.32
N VAL A 92 8.45 -14.54 -14.30
CA VAL A 92 9.25 -14.33 -13.10
C VAL A 92 8.82 -13.01 -12.46
N PHE A 93 8.32 -13.10 -11.23
CA PHE A 93 7.82 -11.98 -10.46
C PHE A 93 8.86 -11.52 -9.45
N GLU A 94 9.14 -10.23 -9.45
CA GLU A 94 9.81 -9.51 -8.38
C GLU A 94 8.75 -8.99 -7.40
N LYS A 95 9.01 -9.16 -6.10
CA LYS A 95 8.11 -8.68 -5.05
C LYS A 95 8.10 -7.17 -5.00
N LEU A 96 6.92 -6.56 -4.88
CA LEU A 96 6.80 -5.12 -4.61
C LEU A 96 6.21 -4.86 -3.23
N LYS A 97 4.98 -5.32 -2.98
CA LYS A 97 4.23 -4.94 -1.77
C LYS A 97 3.26 -6.02 -1.33
N LYS A 98 3.06 -6.13 -0.02
CA LYS A 98 1.97 -6.87 0.63
C LYS A 98 1.09 -5.89 1.39
N VAL A 99 -0.23 -6.00 1.24
CA VAL A 99 -1.22 -5.21 1.98
C VAL A 99 -2.32 -6.14 2.49
N ASP A 100 -2.93 -5.79 3.61
CA ASP A 100 -4.17 -6.41 4.08
C ASP A 100 -5.17 -5.31 4.40
N LYS A 101 -6.16 -5.15 3.53
CA LYS A 101 -7.20 -4.12 3.65
C LYS A 101 -8.58 -4.74 3.45
N ALA A 102 -9.55 -4.31 4.26
CA ALA A 102 -10.95 -4.71 4.09
C ALA A 102 -11.51 -4.30 2.71
N THR A 103 -11.08 -3.14 2.21
CA THR A 103 -11.40 -2.58 0.89
C THR A 103 -10.91 -3.40 -0.31
N LEU A 104 -10.08 -4.41 -0.06
CA LEU A 104 -9.54 -5.35 -1.05
C LEU A 104 -10.14 -6.77 -0.94
N SER A 105 -11.20 -6.92 -0.13
CA SER A 105 -11.94 -8.18 0.00
C SER A 105 -12.97 -8.39 -1.09
N PHE A 106 -13.26 -9.66 -1.38
CA PHE A 106 -14.34 -10.06 -2.29
C PHE A 106 -15.67 -9.40 -1.91
N ASP A 107 -16.05 -9.46 -0.64
CA ASP A 107 -17.30 -8.91 -0.14
C ASP A 107 -17.38 -7.40 -0.37
N TYR A 108 -16.29 -6.67 -0.12
CA TYR A 108 -16.23 -5.24 -0.41
C TYR A 108 -16.43 -4.97 -1.91
N PHE A 109 -15.80 -5.75 -2.79
CA PHE A 109 -15.94 -5.57 -4.23
C PHE A 109 -17.38 -5.82 -4.72
N VAL A 110 -18.07 -6.82 -4.18
CA VAL A 110 -19.48 -7.10 -4.50
C VAL A 110 -20.40 -6.00 -3.97
N GLN A 111 -20.24 -5.61 -2.70
CA GLN A 111 -21.06 -4.57 -2.06
C GLN A 111 -20.95 -3.21 -2.79
N ASN A 112 -19.74 -2.87 -3.27
CA ASN A 112 -19.47 -1.64 -4.01
C ASN A 112 -19.67 -1.79 -5.52
N LYS A 113 -20.22 -2.92 -5.99
CA LYS A 113 -20.51 -3.19 -7.41
C LYS A 113 -19.30 -3.08 -8.35
N LEU A 114 -18.10 -3.34 -7.83
CA LEU A 114 -16.86 -3.38 -8.62
C LEU A 114 -16.76 -4.69 -9.42
N ILE A 115 -17.38 -5.76 -8.92
CA ILE A 115 -17.52 -7.05 -9.59
C ILE A 115 -18.95 -7.57 -9.41
N PRO A 116 -19.44 -8.46 -10.30
CA PRO A 116 -20.66 -9.22 -10.04
C PRO A 116 -20.49 -10.16 -8.84
N ASP A 117 -21.60 -10.58 -8.24
CA ASP A 117 -21.64 -11.62 -7.20
C ASP A 117 -21.33 -13.01 -7.80
N ALA A 118 -20.08 -13.18 -8.21
CA ALA A 118 -19.55 -14.38 -8.81
C ALA A 118 -18.06 -14.52 -8.47
N PRO A 119 -17.54 -15.74 -8.24
CA PRO A 119 -16.15 -15.95 -7.88
C PRO A 119 -15.18 -15.29 -8.86
N ILE A 120 -14.14 -14.63 -8.33
CA ILE A 120 -13.04 -14.14 -9.15
C ILE A 120 -12.24 -15.35 -9.64
N GLN A 121 -12.41 -15.70 -10.92
CA GLN A 121 -11.68 -16.78 -11.56
C GLN A 121 -10.76 -16.27 -12.67
N GLY A 122 -9.63 -16.95 -12.82
CA GLY A 122 -8.70 -16.72 -13.92
C GLY A 122 -7.88 -15.43 -13.78
N ARG A 123 -7.49 -14.88 -14.94
CA ARG A 123 -6.66 -13.67 -15.07
C ARG A 123 -7.49 -12.52 -15.62
N ARG A 124 -7.23 -11.30 -15.16
CA ARG A 124 -7.85 -10.07 -15.68
C ARG A 124 -6.76 -9.04 -15.96
N THR A 125 -6.95 -8.18 -16.95
CA THR A 125 -6.03 -7.10 -17.28
C THR A 125 -6.75 -5.88 -17.82
N ASP A 126 -6.20 -4.70 -17.56
CA ASP A 126 -6.61 -3.43 -18.16
C ASP A 126 -5.98 -3.18 -19.54
N ARG A 127 -5.11 -4.08 -20.00
CA ARG A 127 -4.50 -3.99 -21.32
C ARG A 127 -5.58 -3.95 -22.40
N ASP A 128 -5.42 -2.99 -23.32
CA ASP A 128 -6.32 -2.77 -24.46
C ASP A 128 -7.79 -2.55 -24.04
N LYS A 129 -8.02 -2.09 -22.80
CA LYS A 129 -9.35 -1.77 -22.28
C LYS A 129 -9.59 -0.26 -22.24
N ASP A 130 -10.77 0.15 -22.68
CA ASP A 130 -11.21 1.55 -22.57
C ASP A 130 -11.40 1.99 -21.12
N SER A 131 -11.40 3.30 -20.87
CA SER A 131 -11.52 3.88 -19.53
C SER A 131 -12.77 3.43 -18.77
N ASN A 132 -13.85 3.11 -19.49
CA ASN A 132 -15.14 2.74 -18.93
C ASN A 132 -15.33 1.21 -18.82
N ASP A 133 -14.32 0.41 -19.20
CA ASP A 133 -14.39 -1.05 -19.07
C ASP A 133 -14.42 -1.44 -17.58
N PRO A 134 -15.36 -2.29 -17.14
CA PRO A 134 -15.48 -2.70 -15.74
C PRO A 134 -14.20 -3.33 -15.16
N ILE A 135 -13.42 -4.05 -15.97
CA ILE A 135 -12.14 -4.64 -15.53
C ILE A 135 -11.12 -3.54 -15.25
N ARG A 136 -11.07 -2.52 -16.12
CA ARG A 136 -10.15 -1.39 -15.93
C ARG A 136 -10.49 -0.59 -14.68
N ILE A 137 -11.78 -0.31 -14.46
CA ILE A 137 -12.26 0.35 -13.25
C ILE A 137 -11.91 -0.46 -12.00
N PHE A 138 -12.15 -1.77 -12.03
CA PHE A 138 -11.83 -2.66 -10.92
C PHE A 138 -10.32 -2.71 -10.61
N LEU A 139 -9.47 -2.82 -11.63
CA LEU A 139 -8.02 -2.79 -11.46
C LEU A 139 -7.51 -1.42 -11.00
N ALA A 140 -8.15 -0.33 -11.43
CA ALA A 140 -7.83 1.01 -10.94
C ALA A 140 -8.13 1.16 -9.44
N HIS A 141 -9.25 0.60 -8.95
CA HIS A 141 -9.55 0.52 -7.51
C HIS A 141 -8.44 -0.22 -6.75
N ILE A 142 -8.06 -1.42 -7.22
CA ILE A 142 -6.99 -2.20 -6.59
C ILE A 142 -5.67 -1.42 -6.58
N LEU A 143 -5.26 -0.85 -7.71
CA LEU A 143 -4.05 -0.02 -7.80
C LEU A 143 -4.09 1.13 -6.78
N ASN A 144 -5.22 1.84 -6.69
CA ASN A 144 -5.41 2.91 -5.73
C ASN A 144 -5.24 2.40 -4.29
N GLU A 145 -5.88 1.30 -3.93
CA GLU A 145 -5.77 0.71 -2.60
C GLU A 145 -4.35 0.25 -2.26
N PHE A 146 -3.56 -0.22 -3.23
CA PHE A 146 -2.15 -0.56 -3.00
C PHE A 146 -1.26 0.69 -2.88
N ASN A 147 -1.60 1.78 -3.57
CA ASN A 147 -0.88 3.05 -3.49
C ASN A 147 -1.25 3.84 -2.22
N ASN A 148 -2.48 3.71 -1.74
CA ASN A 148 -2.93 4.29 -0.49
C ASN A 148 -2.15 3.63 0.64
N GLU A 149 -1.28 4.38 1.32
CA GLU A 149 -0.73 3.93 2.58
C GLU A 149 -1.89 3.62 3.53
N ILE A 150 -1.81 2.50 4.27
CA ILE A 150 -2.56 2.45 5.52
C ILE A 150 -1.97 3.60 6.32
N ILE A 151 -2.75 4.67 6.47
CA ILE A 151 -2.45 5.68 7.48
C ILE A 151 -2.48 4.88 8.77
N ALA A 152 -1.31 4.46 9.26
CA ALA A 152 -1.15 4.23 10.68
C ALA A 152 -1.41 5.61 11.27
N THR A 153 -2.67 5.88 11.59
CA THR A 153 -3.01 7.09 12.32
C THR A 153 -2.15 7.03 13.57
N ASP A 154 -1.41 8.10 13.86
CA ASP A 154 -0.72 8.25 15.15
C ASP A 154 -1.72 8.22 16.33
N TYR A 155 -3.03 8.16 16.02
CA TYR A 155 -4.17 8.04 16.91
C TYR A 155 -4.75 6.62 16.81
N PRO A 156 -4.53 5.77 17.84
CA PRO A 156 -5.17 4.46 17.96
C PRO A 156 -6.70 4.52 17.89
N ASP A 157 -7.29 5.65 18.30
CA ASP A 157 -8.74 5.85 18.40
C ASP A 157 -9.44 6.01 17.05
N GLU A 158 -8.69 6.19 15.95
CA GLU A 158 -9.23 6.31 14.59
C GLU A 158 -9.03 5.03 13.75
N ALA A 159 -8.41 3.98 14.32
CA ALA A 159 -8.28 2.68 13.68
C ALA A 159 -9.66 1.96 13.64
N ASP A 160 -10.03 1.35 12.51
CA ASP A 160 -11.29 0.61 12.31
C ASP A 160 -12.59 1.41 12.54
N THR A 161 -12.71 2.60 11.94
CA THR A 161 -13.92 3.44 12.00
C THR A 161 -15.11 2.93 11.16
N GLU A 162 -15.09 1.70 10.62
CA GLU A 162 -16.19 1.13 9.82
C GLU A 162 -17.28 0.41 10.65
N ASN A 163 -17.25 0.48 11.98
CA ASN A 163 -18.30 -0.13 12.80
C ASN A 163 -19.57 0.72 12.84
N LYS A 164 -20.67 0.21 12.26
CA LYS A 164 -22.02 0.81 12.30
C LYS A 164 -22.72 0.72 13.68
N SER A 165 -22.07 0.12 14.68
CA SER A 165 -22.56 0.09 16.06
C SER A 165 -21.73 1.01 16.94
N PHE A 166 -22.36 1.65 17.93
CA PHE A 166 -21.72 2.53 18.93
C PHE A 166 -21.57 1.86 20.31
N PRO A 167 -20.87 0.72 20.46
CA PRO A 167 -20.63 0.15 21.78
C PRO A 167 -19.54 0.96 22.50
N GLU A 168 -19.89 1.63 23.59
CA GLU A 168 -18.95 2.32 24.47
C GLU A 168 -18.38 1.36 25.53
N GLY A 169 -17.09 1.49 25.86
CA GLY A 169 -16.45 0.79 26.99
C GLY A 169 -15.79 -0.56 26.68
N ALA A 170 -15.84 -1.04 25.43
CA ALA A 170 -15.11 -2.23 25.02
C ALA A 170 -13.61 -1.92 24.85
N LYS A 171 -12.73 -2.74 25.44
CA LYS A 171 -11.29 -2.63 25.24
C LYS A 171 -10.92 -3.26 23.89
N GLN A 172 -10.48 -2.43 22.95
CA GLN A 172 -9.92 -2.88 21.67
C GLN A 172 -8.39 -2.86 21.75
N THR A 173 -7.76 -3.94 21.30
CA THR A 173 -6.29 -4.00 21.18
C THR A 173 -5.94 -3.74 19.73
N VAL A 174 -5.34 -2.58 19.45
CA VAL A 174 -4.86 -2.22 18.11
C VAL A 174 -3.37 -2.56 18.03
N GLN A 175 -3.00 -3.47 17.13
CA GLN A 175 -1.59 -3.71 16.81
C GLN A 175 -1.09 -2.62 15.86
N VAL A 176 -0.32 -1.68 16.39
CA VAL A 176 0.30 -0.62 15.58
C VAL A 176 1.67 -1.08 15.09
N ASN A 177 1.90 -1.03 13.77
CA ASN A 177 3.23 -1.20 13.20
C ASN A 177 4.09 0.01 13.59
N ARG A 178 5.08 -0.19 14.47
CA ARG A 178 6.02 0.84 14.86
C ARG A 178 7.18 0.86 13.87
N TYR A 179 7.11 1.75 12.88
CA TYR A 179 8.30 2.12 12.10
C TYR A 179 9.35 2.69 13.07
N GLU A 180 10.59 2.26 12.97
CA GLU A 180 11.70 2.82 13.75
C GLU A 180 11.92 4.28 13.36
N ARG A 181 11.28 5.20 14.08
CA ARG A 181 11.59 6.63 14.00
C ARG A 181 12.89 6.86 14.76
N ASN A 182 13.95 7.25 14.05
CA ASN A 182 15.24 7.59 14.68
C ASN A 182 15.07 8.85 15.56
N PRO A 183 15.18 8.74 16.90
CA PRO A 183 15.01 9.87 17.81
C PRO A 183 16.03 10.99 17.58
N GLU A 184 17.24 10.64 17.13
CA GLU A 184 18.30 11.61 16.81
C GLU A 184 17.95 12.42 15.57
N ALA A 185 17.38 11.79 14.54
CA ALA A 185 16.92 12.50 13.34
C ALA A 185 15.82 13.49 13.66
N ARG A 186 14.87 13.12 14.55
CA ARG A 186 13.86 14.05 15.08
C ARG A 186 14.52 15.22 15.81
N ALA A 187 15.44 14.94 16.73
CA ALA A 187 16.11 15.98 17.52
C ALA A 187 16.85 16.97 16.61
N LYS A 188 17.63 16.47 15.65
CA LYS A 188 18.33 17.30 14.65
C LYS A 188 17.38 18.12 13.79
N CYS A 189 16.26 17.54 13.34
CA CYS A 189 15.24 18.28 12.58
C CYS A 189 14.70 19.47 13.39
N LEU A 190 14.40 19.27 14.68
CA LEU A 190 13.93 20.36 15.55
C LEU A 190 15.01 21.38 15.90
N GLU A 191 16.27 20.96 15.97
CA GLU A 191 17.40 21.88 16.14
C GLU A 191 17.58 22.79 14.91
N ILE A 192 17.42 22.24 13.71
CA ILE A 192 17.57 22.96 12.44
C ILE A 192 16.36 23.87 12.16
N HIS A 193 15.15 23.32 12.25
CA HIS A 193 13.92 23.98 11.80
C HIS A 193 13.11 24.64 12.94
N GLY A 194 13.47 24.37 14.19
CA GLY A 194 12.72 24.81 15.35
C GLY A 194 11.41 24.03 15.58
N THR A 195 10.53 24.60 16.41
CA THR A 195 9.30 23.93 16.89
C THR A 195 8.02 24.60 16.40
N ARG A 196 8.11 25.49 15.40
CA ARG A 196 6.93 26.07 14.76
C ARG A 196 6.44 25.14 13.66
N CYS A 197 5.13 25.01 13.53
CA CYS A 197 4.55 24.26 12.42
C CYS A 197 4.92 24.92 11.10
N GLU A 198 5.54 24.17 10.19
CA GLU A 198 5.98 24.74 8.92
C GLU A 198 4.83 25.15 7.99
N ILE A 199 3.63 24.60 8.20
CA ILE A 199 2.42 24.92 7.45
C ILE A 199 1.71 26.12 8.07
N CYS A 200 1.21 25.98 9.29
CA CYS A 200 0.33 26.98 9.89
C CYS A 200 1.05 28.02 10.76
N LYS A 201 2.35 27.86 10.97
CA LYS A 201 3.25 28.70 11.80
C LYS A 201 2.89 28.77 13.29
N MET A 202 1.92 27.96 13.74
CA MET A 202 1.57 27.80 15.15
C MET A 202 2.76 27.31 15.97
N SER A 203 2.93 27.87 17.16
CA SER A 203 3.86 27.42 18.19
C SER A 203 3.08 26.96 19.42
N PHE A 204 3.30 25.72 19.84
CA PHE A 204 2.67 25.20 21.06
C PHE A 204 3.18 25.92 22.32
N ALA A 205 4.48 26.22 22.38
CA ALA A 205 5.06 26.95 23.50
C ALA A 205 4.47 28.35 23.65
N GLU A 206 4.14 29.04 22.56
CA GLU A 206 3.51 30.36 22.63
C GLU A 206 2.01 30.29 22.93
N THR A 207 1.34 29.25 22.42
CA THR A 207 -0.11 29.10 22.57
C THR A 207 -0.49 28.58 23.96
N TYR A 208 0.30 27.65 24.49
CA TYR A 208 0.00 26.93 25.73
C TYR A 208 1.04 27.15 26.83
N GLY A 209 2.16 27.82 26.54
CA GLY A 209 3.22 28.08 27.51
C GLY A 209 4.28 26.97 27.56
N THR A 210 5.16 27.08 28.55
CA THR A 210 6.41 26.30 28.63
C THR A 210 6.21 24.79 28.76
N PHE A 211 5.07 24.32 29.27
CA PHE A 211 4.79 22.88 29.38
C PHE A 211 4.69 22.21 28.00
N ALA A 212 4.34 22.97 26.96
CA ALA A 212 4.22 22.50 25.58
C ALA A 212 5.46 22.85 24.74
N LYS A 213 6.56 23.26 25.40
CA LYS A 213 7.87 23.42 24.78
C LYS A 213 8.28 22.04 24.21
N ASP A 214 8.62 22.02 22.93
CA ASP A 214 8.99 20.82 22.15
C ASP A 214 7.83 19.88 21.76
N PHE A 215 6.58 20.24 22.08
CA PHE A 215 5.40 19.53 21.58
C PHE A 215 5.14 19.90 20.12
N ILE A 216 5.65 19.06 19.21
CA ILE A 216 5.48 19.19 17.76
C ILE A 216 5.74 17.82 17.11
N HIS A 217 5.08 17.55 16.00
CA HIS A 217 5.33 16.34 15.19
C HIS A 217 6.40 16.63 14.15
N VAL A 218 7.07 15.58 13.67
CA VAL A 218 8.03 15.66 12.56
C VAL A 218 7.50 14.79 11.42
N HIS A 219 7.38 15.39 10.24
CA HIS A 219 6.85 14.77 9.02
C HIS A 219 7.96 14.56 7.99
N HIS A 220 7.89 13.46 7.24
CA HIS A 220 8.78 13.23 6.11
C HIS A 220 8.23 13.96 4.87
N ILE A 221 9.00 14.88 4.29
CA ILE A 221 8.61 15.66 3.11
C ILE A 221 8.42 14.73 1.91
N THR A 222 9.32 13.78 1.72
CA THR A 222 9.20 12.73 0.71
C THR A 222 8.70 11.44 1.37
N PRO A 223 7.61 10.83 0.86
CA PRO A 223 7.10 9.58 1.41
C PRO A 223 8.15 8.47 1.36
N LEU A 224 8.31 7.74 2.47
CA LEU A 224 9.32 6.69 2.61
C LEU A 224 9.15 5.56 1.58
N HIS A 225 7.96 5.33 1.01
CA HIS A 225 7.75 4.31 -0.03
C HIS A 225 8.42 4.62 -1.37
N GLN A 226 8.86 5.87 -1.60
CA GLN A 226 9.63 6.25 -2.78
C GLN A 226 11.13 5.97 -2.61
N ILE A 227 11.53 5.57 -1.40
CA ILE A 227 12.91 5.43 -1.00
C ILE A 227 13.18 3.94 -0.74
N SER A 228 14.16 3.37 -1.45
CA SER A 228 14.51 1.93 -1.44
C SER A 228 14.95 1.42 -0.05
N GLU A 229 14.97 0.09 0.12
CA GLU A 229 15.39 -0.59 1.36
C GLU A 229 16.76 -0.07 1.85
N SER A 230 16.75 0.58 3.02
CA SER A 230 17.82 1.38 3.66
C SER A 230 18.03 2.80 3.08
N TYR A 231 17.61 3.79 3.85
CA TYR A 231 17.83 5.22 3.60
C TYR A 231 18.35 5.90 4.84
N GLU A 232 19.41 6.69 4.69
CA GLU A 232 19.86 7.60 5.73
C GLU A 232 19.05 8.89 5.63
N VAL A 233 18.16 9.11 6.59
CA VAL A 233 17.34 10.32 6.64
C VAL A 233 18.21 11.55 6.88
N ASN A 234 18.06 12.56 6.02
CA ASN A 234 18.62 13.89 6.20
C ASN A 234 17.62 14.77 6.95
N PRO A 235 17.89 15.14 8.22
CA PRO A 235 16.97 15.94 9.02
C PRO A 235 16.69 17.36 8.48
N GLU A 236 17.56 17.88 7.61
CA GLU A 236 17.39 19.20 7.00
C GLU A 236 16.44 19.14 5.81
N THR A 237 16.61 18.18 4.92
CA THR A 237 15.91 18.14 3.62
C THR A 237 14.71 17.22 3.59
N ASP A 238 14.65 16.23 4.47
CA ASP A 238 13.62 15.19 4.38
C ASP A 238 12.59 15.31 5.49
N LEU A 239 12.89 16.08 6.53
CA LEU A 239 12.07 16.20 7.72
C LEU A 239 11.64 17.64 7.93
N MET A 240 10.42 17.83 8.43
CA MET A 240 9.92 19.15 8.83
C MET A 240 9.03 19.10 10.07
N PRO A 241 9.07 20.13 10.94
CA PRO A 241 8.17 20.24 12.06
C PRO A 241 6.76 20.65 11.61
N VAL A 242 5.74 19.92 12.05
CA VAL A 242 4.33 20.22 11.79
C VAL A 242 3.49 20.01 13.03
N CYS A 243 2.43 20.80 13.21
CA CYS A 243 1.49 20.57 14.32
C CYS A 243 0.66 19.30 14.06
N PRO A 244 0.11 18.64 15.10
CA PRO A 244 -0.67 17.43 14.96
C PRO A 244 -1.85 17.56 13.97
N ASN A 245 -2.50 18.73 13.91
CA ASN A 245 -3.61 18.98 12.98
C ASN A 245 -3.12 19.02 11.53
N CYS A 246 -2.04 19.77 11.25
CA CYS A 246 -1.46 19.82 9.92
C CYS A 246 -0.85 18.47 9.52
N HIS A 247 -0.24 17.74 10.46
CA HIS A 247 0.27 16.40 10.24
C HIS A 247 -0.86 15.47 9.78
N ALA A 248 -2.00 15.48 10.47
CA ALA A 248 -3.16 14.69 10.08
C ALA A 248 -3.66 15.06 8.66
N MET A 249 -3.67 16.35 8.30
CA MET A 249 -4.08 16.79 6.96
C MET A 249 -3.09 16.39 5.86
N LEU A 250 -1.78 16.34 6.14
CA LEU A 250 -0.78 15.84 5.19
C LEU A 250 -0.96 14.36 4.88
N HIS A 251 -1.46 13.58 5.85
CA HIS A 251 -1.79 12.17 5.64
C HIS A 251 -3.17 11.95 5.02
N ARG A 252 -4.00 12.99 4.86
CA ARG A 252 -5.28 12.87 4.15
C ARG A 252 -5.09 12.89 2.64
N GLN A 253 -6.01 12.24 1.94
CA GLN A 253 -6.11 12.28 0.49
C GLN A 253 -7.42 12.97 0.07
N GLU A 254 -7.38 13.67 -1.06
CA GLU A 254 -8.56 14.24 -1.70
C GLU A 254 -8.69 13.63 -3.10
N ASN A 255 -9.77 12.88 -3.35
CA ASN A 255 -10.01 12.16 -4.60
C ASN A 255 -8.85 11.24 -5.02
N GLY A 256 -8.21 10.57 -4.05
CA GLY A 256 -7.07 9.67 -4.29
C GLY A 256 -5.73 10.38 -4.55
N ILE A 257 -5.69 11.71 -4.47
CA ILE A 257 -4.46 12.50 -4.59
C ILE A 257 -3.91 12.77 -3.17
N PRO A 258 -2.68 12.34 -2.84
CA PRO A 258 -2.04 12.68 -1.58
C PRO A 258 -1.94 14.19 -1.37
N MET A 259 -2.16 14.64 -0.13
CA MET A 259 -1.95 16.03 0.23
C MET A 259 -0.45 16.34 0.26
N THR A 260 -0.01 17.32 -0.53
CA THR A 260 1.37 17.81 -0.46
C THR A 260 1.49 18.97 0.52
N VAL A 261 2.71 19.21 1.01
CA VAL A 261 3.04 20.34 1.88
C VAL A 261 2.66 21.67 1.22
N GLU A 262 2.97 21.84 -0.06
CA GLU A 262 2.71 23.05 -0.82
C GLU A 262 1.20 23.29 -0.97
N ARG A 263 0.45 22.23 -1.28
CA ARG A 263 -1.01 22.30 -1.43
C ARG A 263 -1.67 22.67 -0.11
N LEU A 264 -1.26 22.04 0.99
CA LEU A 264 -1.85 22.32 2.30
C LEU A 264 -1.51 23.73 2.79
N LYS A 265 -0.28 24.20 2.54
CA LYS A 265 0.10 25.61 2.76
C LYS A 265 -0.82 26.56 1.99
N LEU A 266 -1.04 26.30 0.70
CA LEU A 266 -1.93 27.12 -0.13
C LEU A 266 -3.36 27.16 0.43
N LEU A 267 -3.94 26.00 0.75
CA LEU A 267 -5.29 25.91 1.32
C LEU A 267 -5.40 26.70 2.64
N TYR A 268 -4.39 26.60 3.50
CA TYR A 268 -4.35 27.33 4.77
C TYR A 268 -4.26 28.85 4.55
N GLU A 269 -3.40 29.32 3.66
CA GLU A 269 -3.26 30.76 3.38
C GLU A 269 -4.54 31.35 2.76
N VAL A 270 -5.16 30.66 1.80
CA VAL A 270 -6.46 31.09 1.22
C VAL A 270 -7.53 31.21 2.31
N SER A 271 -7.52 30.30 3.30
CA SER A 271 -8.48 30.34 4.41
C SER A 271 -8.31 31.56 5.33
N LYS A 272 -7.09 32.11 5.43
CA LYS A 272 -6.83 33.35 6.19
C LYS A 272 -7.29 34.58 5.43
N SER A 273 -7.11 34.60 4.10
CA SER A 273 -7.55 35.72 3.25
C SER A 273 -9.07 35.81 3.09
N SER A 274 -9.79 34.75 3.44
CA SER A 274 -11.25 34.66 3.37
C SER A 274 -11.95 35.01 4.69
N LYS A 275 -11.19 35.47 5.71
CA LYS A 275 -11.68 35.94 7.01
C LYS A 275 -11.32 37.41 7.20
#